data_AF-A0A101X1J2-F1
#
_entry.id   AF-A0A101X1J2-F1
#
_cell.length_a   1.000
_cell.length_b   1.000
_cell.length_c   1.000
_cell.angle_alpha   90.00
_cell.angle_beta   90.00
_cell.angle_gamma   90.00
#
_symmetry.space_group_name_H-M   'P 1'
#
loop_
_entity.id
_entity.type
_entity.pdbx_description
1 polymer ?
#
loop_
_entity_poly.entity_id
_entity_poly.type
_entity_poly.pdbx_seq_one_letter_code
_entity_poly.pdbx_strand_id
1 'polypeptide(L)'
;MTVINPADKLRFGEDSTPRIYANAKKAAEEAGLTLEVTPHEAAVGHLRLRYVDGAVETPAGRYPAEPWQWEALKALLLNYVANFKKPPDPEDLKALLFAAGLQ
;
A
#
# COMPACT_ATOMS: atom_id res chain seq x y z
N MET A 1 -36.81 4.55 7.26
CA MET A 1 -35.90 3.83 6.34
C MET A 1 -35.39 4.85 5.34
N THR A 2 -34.18 5.37 5.55
CA THR A 2 -33.64 6.46 4.72
C THR A 2 -32.88 5.87 3.55
N VAL A 3 -33.41 6.07 2.35
CA VAL A 3 -32.81 5.67 1.08
C VAL A 3 -31.60 6.57 0.85
N ILE A 4 -30.39 6.01 0.96
CA ILE A 4 -29.15 6.75 0.70
C ILE A 4 -29.11 7.10 -0.78
N ASN A 5 -29.17 8.40 -1.06
CA ASN A 5 -29.15 8.96 -2.41
C ASN A 5 -27.77 8.76 -3.04
N PRO A 6 -27.63 8.16 -4.23
CA PRO A 6 -26.33 7.90 -4.86
C PRO A 6 -25.51 9.16 -5.17
N ALA A 7 -26.13 10.35 -5.22
CA ALA A 7 -25.44 11.62 -5.34
C ALA A 7 -24.72 12.08 -4.04
N ASP A 8 -25.06 11.50 -2.90
CA ASP A 8 -24.46 11.87 -1.59
C ASP A 8 -23.13 11.14 -1.34
N LYS A 9 -22.87 10.02 -2.02
CA LYS A 9 -21.59 9.30 -1.93
C LYS A 9 -20.41 10.09 -2.50
N LEU A 10 -20.65 11.07 -3.38
CA LEU A 10 -19.60 11.94 -3.94
C LEU A 10 -19.17 13.05 -2.98
N ARG A 11 -19.97 13.35 -1.95
CA ARG A 11 -19.65 14.39 -0.95
C ARG A 11 -18.85 13.85 0.24
N PHE A 12 -18.91 12.53 0.47
CA PHE A 12 -18.12 11.78 1.45
C PHE A 12 -16.95 11.02 0.83
N GLY A 13 -16.66 11.23 -0.46
CA GLY A 13 -15.44 10.80 -1.12
C GLY A 13 -14.28 11.68 -0.66
N GLU A 14 -14.03 11.70 0.65
CA GLU A 14 -12.78 12.18 1.19
C GLU A 14 -11.73 11.25 0.59
N ASP A 15 -10.94 11.76 -0.35
CA ASP A 15 -9.83 11.04 -0.95
C ASP A 15 -8.94 10.62 0.21
N SER A 16 -9.14 9.39 0.68
CA SER A 16 -8.55 8.91 1.93
C SER A 16 -7.11 8.48 1.68
N THR A 17 -6.71 8.41 0.42
CA THR A 17 -5.36 8.12 -0.06
C THR A 17 -4.31 9.03 0.58
N PRO A 18 -4.44 10.38 0.56
CA PRO A 18 -3.53 11.27 1.29
C PRO A 18 -3.57 11.11 2.81
N ARG A 19 -4.73 10.79 3.42
CA ARG A 19 -4.81 10.56 4.87
C ARG A 19 -4.13 9.25 5.28
N ILE A 20 -4.28 8.19 4.49
CA ILE A 20 -3.61 6.91 4.69
C ILE A 20 -2.09 7.08 4.56
N TYR A 21 -1.64 7.82 3.55
CA TYR A 21 -0.21 8.12 3.40
C TYR A 21 0.34 8.92 4.58
N ALA A 22 -0.35 9.98 5.01
CA ALA A 22 0.07 10.79 6.15
C ALA A 22 0.12 9.98 7.45
N ASN A 23 -0.88 9.11 7.68
CA ASN A 23 -0.94 8.24 8.85
C ASN A 23 0.16 7.18 8.82
N ALA A 24 0.38 6.53 7.67
CA ALA A 24 1.44 5.54 7.49
C ALA A 24 2.83 6.17 7.68
N LYS A 25 3.05 7.37 7.13
CA LYS A 25 4.29 8.13 7.31
C LYS A 25 4.53 8.45 8.78
N LYS A 26 3.53 9.01 9.46
CA LYS A 26 3.63 9.31 10.89
C LYS A 26 3.90 8.03 11.71
N ALA A 27 3.20 6.94 11.42
CA ALA A 27 3.38 5.66 12.10
C ALA A 27 4.79 5.07 11.87
N ALA A 28 5.32 5.19 10.65
CA ALA A 28 6.68 4.79 10.34
C ALA A 28 7.71 5.66 11.10
N GLU A 29 7.54 6.98 11.11
CA GLU A 29 8.39 7.92 11.84
C GLU A 29 8.38 7.62 13.36
N GLU A 30 7.21 7.39 13.95
CA GLU A 30 7.07 6.99 15.37
C GLU A 30 7.78 5.68 15.71
N ALA A 31 7.90 4.77 14.73
CA ALA A 31 8.59 3.50 14.88
C ALA A 31 10.09 3.56 14.54
N GLY A 32 10.60 4.74 14.15
CA GLY A 32 11.99 4.89 13.68
C GLY A 32 12.25 4.24 12.31
N LEU A 33 11.20 4.09 11.50
CA LEU A 33 11.26 3.49 10.16
C LEU A 33 11.24 4.58 9.09
N THR A 34 12.00 4.37 8.02
CA THR A 34 11.88 5.15 6.79
C THR A 34 10.70 4.64 5.97
N LEU A 35 9.86 5.54 5.47
CA LEU A 35 8.80 5.24 4.51
C LEU A 35 8.99 6.12 3.28
N GLU A 36 9.22 5.49 2.14
CA GLU A 36 9.38 6.16 0.85
C GLU A 36 8.40 5.55 -0.15
N VAL A 37 7.52 6.37 -0.73
CA VAL A 37 6.61 5.92 -1.78
C VAL A 37 6.72 6.86 -2.97
N THR A 38 7.05 6.28 -4.11
CA THR A 38 7.15 6.95 -5.41
C THR A 38 6.24 6.23 -6.42
N PRO A 39 6.11 6.74 -7.65
CA PRO A 39 5.34 6.05 -8.69
C PRO A 39 5.87 4.64 -9.01
N HIS A 40 7.17 4.38 -8.83
CA HIS A 40 7.82 3.13 -9.25
C HIS A 40 8.48 2.35 -8.11
N GLU A 41 8.54 2.90 -6.90
CA GLU A 41 9.20 2.26 -5.76
C GLU A 41 8.41 2.54 -4.48
N ALA A 42 8.31 1.52 -3.62
CA ALA A 42 7.80 1.63 -2.27
C ALA A 42 8.78 0.95 -1.30
N ALA A 43 9.31 1.70 -0.34
CA ALA A 43 10.26 1.21 0.64
C ALA A 43 9.79 1.52 2.07
N VAL A 44 9.99 0.54 2.96
CA VAL A 44 9.67 0.60 4.39
C VAL A 44 10.82 -0.04 5.18
N GLY A 45 11.63 0.77 5.86
CA GLY A 45 12.80 0.28 6.59
C GLY A 45 13.73 -0.52 5.69
N HIS A 46 13.83 -1.84 5.93
CA HIS A 46 14.66 -2.74 5.12
C HIS A 46 13.94 -3.33 3.90
N LEU A 47 12.62 -3.21 3.82
CA LEU A 47 11.82 -3.72 2.71
C LEU A 47 11.82 -2.71 1.56
N ARG A 48 12.10 -3.17 0.34
CA ARG A 48 11.99 -2.37 -0.89
C ARG A 48 11.25 -3.16 -1.96
N LEU A 49 10.24 -2.54 -2.55
CA LEU A 49 9.41 -3.05 -3.64
C LEU A 49 9.55 -2.10 -4.83
N ARG A 50 9.68 -2.62 -6.05
CA ARG A 50 9.79 -1.81 -7.26
C ARG A 50 8.82 -2.28 -8.33
N TYR A 51 8.25 -1.35 -9.09
CA TYR A 51 7.43 -1.63 -10.25
C TYR A 51 8.19 -1.27 -11.53
N VAL A 52 8.64 -2.28 -12.26
CA VAL A 52 9.52 -2.15 -13.43
C VAL A 52 9.08 -3.15 -14.50
N ASP A 53 8.96 -2.69 -15.74
CA ASP A 53 8.61 -3.52 -16.92
C ASP A 53 7.38 -4.40 -16.71
N GLY A 54 6.29 -3.85 -16.13
CA GLY A 54 5.05 -4.59 -15.91
C GLY A 54 5.17 -5.70 -14.86
N ALA A 55 6.10 -5.57 -13.92
CA ALA A 55 6.26 -6.50 -12.82
C ALA A 55 6.61 -5.78 -11.51
N VAL A 56 6.16 -6.35 -10.40
CA VAL A 56 6.60 -5.97 -9.06
C VAL A 56 7.78 -6.84 -8.65
N GLU A 57 8.91 -6.21 -8.40
CA GLU A 57 10.10 -6.83 -7.82
C GLU A 57 10.10 -6.66 -6.31
N THR A 58 10.31 -7.78 -5.61
CA THR A 58 10.34 -7.87 -4.15
C THR A 58 11.53 -8.73 -3.73
N PRO A 59 11.91 -8.75 -2.44
CA PRO A 59 12.91 -9.68 -1.93
C PRO A 59 12.55 -11.16 -2.14
N ALA A 60 11.26 -11.48 -2.28
CA ALA A 60 10.76 -12.85 -2.48
C ALA A 60 10.77 -13.28 -3.95
N GLY A 61 10.92 -12.34 -4.90
CA GLY A 61 10.88 -12.60 -6.32
C GLY A 61 10.23 -11.49 -7.13
N ARG A 62 10.05 -11.76 -8.43
CA ARG A 62 9.45 -10.86 -9.41
C ARG A 62 8.11 -11.41 -9.87
N TYR A 63 7.06 -10.59 -9.75
CA TYR A 63 5.68 -10.97 -10.04
C TYR A 63 5.13 -10.10 -11.16
N PRO A 64 4.61 -10.67 -12.26
CA PRO A 64 3.89 -9.91 -13.27
C PRO A 64 2.75 -9.11 -12.64
N ALA A 65 2.64 -7.84 -12.99
CA ALA A 65 1.74 -6.91 -12.35
C ALA A 65 1.23 -5.87 -13.34
N GLU A 66 -0.06 -5.60 -13.30
CA GLU A 66 -0.64 -4.44 -13.95
C GLU A 66 -0.47 -3.18 -13.11
N PRO A 67 -0.51 -1.97 -13.70
CA PRO A 67 -0.35 -0.72 -12.97
C PRO A 67 -1.33 -0.58 -11.79
N TRP A 68 -2.57 -1.04 -11.94
CA TRP A 68 -3.58 -0.97 -10.88
C TRP A 68 -3.27 -1.93 -9.72
N GLN A 69 -2.62 -3.07 -9.99
CA GLN A 69 -2.17 -4.01 -8.95
C GLN A 69 -1.04 -3.41 -8.13
N TRP A 70 -0.15 -2.65 -8.78
CA TRP A 70 0.89 -1.90 -8.09
C TRP A 70 0.31 -0.81 -7.16
N GLU A 71 -0.67 -0.03 -7.64
CA GLU A 71 -1.35 0.95 -6.79
C GLU A 71 -2.08 0.29 -5.61
N ALA A 72 -2.75 -0.84 -5.84
CA ALA A 72 -3.39 -1.63 -4.79
C ALA A 72 -2.36 -2.14 -3.75
N LEU A 73 -1.21 -2.65 -4.19
CA LEU A 73 -0.14 -3.11 -3.31
C LEU A 73 0.40 -1.98 -2.45
N LYS A 74 0.63 -0.78 -3.02
CA LYS A 74 1.06 0.40 -2.26
C LYS A 74 0.05 0.77 -1.19
N ALA A 75 -1.25 0.79 -1.51
CA ALA A 75 -2.30 1.10 -0.54
C ALA A 75 -2.33 0.07 0.61
N LEU A 76 -2.20 -1.22 0.27
CA LEU A 76 -2.14 -2.31 1.26
C LEU A 76 -0.91 -2.19 2.16
N LEU A 77 0.26 -1.90 1.60
CA LEU A 77 1.50 -1.70 2.34
C LEU A 77 1.39 -0.50 3.29
N LEU A 78 0.88 0.64 2.81
CA LEU A 78 0.68 1.83 3.63
C LEU A 78 -0.28 1.56 4.79
N ASN A 79 -1.39 0.86 4.51
CA ASN A 79 -2.33 0.46 5.55
C ASN A 79 -1.68 -0.50 6.56
N TYR A 80 -0.88 -1.46 6.11
CA TYR A 80 -0.13 -2.36 7.01
C TYR A 80 0.78 -1.56 7.94
N VAL A 81 1.60 -0.66 7.41
CA VAL A 81 2.53 0.16 8.21
C VAL A 81 1.78 1.07 9.18
N ALA A 82 0.67 1.67 8.76
CA ALA A 82 -0.15 2.51 9.64
C ALA A 82 -0.69 1.76 10.87
N ASN A 83 -1.01 0.47 10.72
CA ASN A 83 -1.58 -0.36 11.79
C ASN A 83 -0.50 -1.05 12.64
N PHE A 84 0.51 -1.65 12.01
CA PHE A 84 1.48 -2.50 12.68
C PHE A 84 2.76 -1.78 13.07
N LYS A 85 3.03 -0.61 12.49
CA LYS A 85 4.23 0.21 12.74
C LYS A 85 5.54 -0.56 12.56
N LYS A 86 5.54 -1.56 11.68
CA LYS A 86 6.70 -2.38 11.29
C LYS A 86 6.64 -2.71 9.79
N PRO A 87 7.78 -2.98 9.14
CA PRO A 87 7.76 -3.58 7.80
C PRO A 87 7.09 -4.97 7.85
N PRO A 88 6.36 -5.38 6.81
CA PRO A 88 5.78 -6.71 6.76
C PRO A 88 6.88 -7.77 6.67
N ASP A 89 6.75 -8.80 7.50
CA ASP A 89 7.58 -10.00 7.45
C ASP A 89 7.29 -10.80 6.15
N PRO A 90 8.11 -11.78 5.74
CA PRO A 90 7.95 -12.48 4.46
C PRO A 90 6.56 -13.12 4.26
N GLU A 91 5.94 -13.63 5.32
CA GLU A 91 4.58 -14.21 5.26
C GLU A 91 3.52 -13.14 5.06
N ASP A 92 3.62 -12.01 5.77
CA ASP A 92 2.73 -10.86 5.62
C ASP A 92 2.88 -10.25 4.22
N LEU A 93 4.11 -10.14 3.71
CA LEU A 93 4.36 -9.66 2.35
C LEU A 93 3.68 -10.56 1.31
N LYS A 94 3.75 -11.89 1.49
CA LYS A 94 3.05 -12.83 0.61
C LYS A 94 1.53 -12.64 0.65
N ALA A 95 0.96 -12.38 1.82
CA ALA A 95 -0.46 -12.07 1.97
C ALA A 95 -0.84 -10.74 1.27
N LEU A 96 0.02 -9.71 1.38
CA LEU A 96 -0.19 -8.42 0.70
C LEU A 96 -0.11 -8.56 -0.82
N LEU A 97 0.87 -9.31 -1.34
CA LEU A 97 1.00 -9.62 -2.77
C LEU A 97 -0.24 -10.36 -3.29
N PHE A 98 -0.68 -11.40 -2.57
CA PHE A 98 -1.89 -12.14 -2.93
C PHE A 98 -3.14 -11.25 -2.92
N ALA A 99 -3.29 -10.38 -1.92
CA ALA A 99 -4.41 -9.44 -1.83
C ALA A 99 -4.37 -8.37 -2.95
N ALA A 100 -3.18 -8.03 -3.46
CA ALA A 100 -3.01 -7.19 -4.65
C ALA A 100 -3.24 -7.96 -5.97
N GLY A 101 -3.52 -9.26 -5.91
CA GLY A 101 -3.72 -10.12 -7.08
C GLY A 101 -2.42 -10.58 -7.75
N LEU A 102 -1.28 -10.47 -7.06
CA LEU A 102 0.04 -10.89 -7.55
C LEU A 102 0.28 -12.34 -7.10
N GLN A 103 0.45 -13.25 -8.07
CA GLN A 103 0.58 -14.70 -7.87
C GLN A 103 1.66 -15.30 -8.76
#